data_AF-A0A934J765-F1
#
_entry.id   AF-A0A934J765-F1
#
_cell.length_a   1.000
_cell.length_b   1.000
_cell.length_c   1.000
_cell.angle_alpha   90.00
_cell.angle_beta   90.00
_cell.angle_gamma   90.00
#
_symmetry.space_group_name_H-M   'P 1'
#
loop_
_entity.id
_entity.type
_entity.pdbx_description
1 polymer ?
#
loop_
_entity_poly.entity_id
_entity_poly.type
_entity_poly.pdbx_seq_one_letter_code
_entity_poly.pdbx_strand_id
1 'polypeptide(L)'
;MTKPAFRGRKDHTAEFERAVTDIIDNFIVDRGERVRAVAALIDEYVAEVGVRPKPQQLERLTDYLMYEDLEGDRRTNKTTDEYPVLSERQLARRQDYEYSIDLANDYDTDGRNRTKPARRHRIAREERFVDKLSRQKNRARNEQYRRDTSPGPVTPYATEPFVQAGGQADRWRESLSVIH
;
A
#
# COMPACT_ATOMS: atom_id res chain seq x y z
N MET A 1 -30.40 -1.79 -30.56
CA MET A 1 -30.23 -3.26 -30.59
C MET A 1 -31.52 -3.88 -31.07
N THR A 2 -31.45 -4.77 -32.06
CA THR A 2 -32.59 -5.57 -32.52
C THR A 2 -33.03 -6.51 -31.39
N LYS A 3 -34.33 -6.56 -31.10
CA LYS A 3 -34.90 -7.38 -30.03
C LYS A 3 -34.62 -8.87 -30.28
N PRO A 4 -33.92 -9.60 -29.38
CA PRO A 4 -33.54 -10.99 -29.60
C PRO A 4 -34.71 -11.95 -29.37
N ALA A 5 -35.27 -12.51 -30.44
CA ALA A 5 -36.30 -13.54 -30.36
C ALA A 5 -35.70 -14.96 -30.20
N PHE A 6 -36.05 -15.62 -29.10
CA PHE A 6 -35.70 -16.99 -28.68
C PHE A 6 -36.81 -18.02 -28.97
N ARG A 7 -38.07 -17.59 -29.08
CA ARG A 7 -39.24 -18.46 -29.28
C ARG A 7 -39.11 -19.30 -30.57
N GLY A 8 -39.31 -20.61 -30.45
CA GLY A 8 -39.34 -21.54 -31.58
C GLY A 8 -37.98 -21.94 -32.15
N ARG A 9 -36.86 -21.48 -31.57
CA ARG A 9 -35.52 -21.93 -31.95
C ARG A 9 -35.14 -23.23 -31.21
N LYS A 10 -34.56 -24.19 -31.94
CA LYS A 10 -34.09 -25.46 -31.36
C LYS A 10 -32.99 -25.25 -30.30
N ASP A 11 -32.09 -24.28 -30.53
CA ASP A 11 -30.97 -23.97 -29.63
C ASP A 11 -31.12 -22.58 -28.97
N HIS A 12 -32.26 -22.32 -28.32
CA HIS A 12 -32.51 -21.06 -27.59
C HIS A 12 -31.37 -20.70 -26.61
N THR A 13 -30.70 -21.71 -26.06
CA THR A 13 -29.58 -21.55 -25.12
C THR A 13 -28.37 -20.92 -25.79
N ALA A 14 -27.97 -21.41 -26.96
CA ALA A 14 -26.81 -20.88 -27.69
C ALA A 14 -27.08 -19.45 -28.18
N GLU A 15 -28.32 -19.14 -28.51
CA GLU A 15 -28.75 -17.79 -28.90
C GLU A 15 -28.69 -16.82 -27.73
N PHE A 16 -29.07 -17.26 -26.52
CA PHE A 16 -28.89 -16.47 -25.31
C PHE A 16 -27.40 -16.21 -25.03
N GLU A 17 -26.55 -17.23 -25.15
CA GLU A 17 -25.09 -17.09 -24.98
C GLU A 17 -24.47 -16.09 -25.96
N ARG A 18 -24.96 -16.04 -27.21
CA ARG A 18 -24.59 -15.03 -28.20
C ARG A 18 -25.08 -13.64 -27.81
N ALA A 19 -26.36 -13.50 -27.46
CA ALA A 19 -26.94 -12.22 -27.04
C ALA A 19 -26.24 -11.63 -25.79
N VAL A 20 -25.84 -12.49 -24.84
CA VAL A 20 -25.01 -12.10 -23.69
C VAL A 20 -23.66 -11.55 -24.15
N THR A 21 -23.01 -12.23 -25.08
CA THR A 21 -21.72 -11.80 -25.62
C THR A 21 -21.86 -10.47 -26.38
N ASP A 22 -22.88 -10.32 -27.21
CA ASP A 22 -23.17 -9.07 -27.93
C ASP A 22 -23.43 -7.88 -26.98
N ILE A 23 -24.15 -8.11 -25.86
CA ILE A 23 -24.38 -7.08 -24.84
C ILE A 23 -23.10 -6.67 -24.13
N ILE A 24 -22.23 -7.62 -23.82
CA ILE A 24 -20.94 -7.37 -23.17
C ILE A 24 -20.01 -6.61 -24.13
N ASP A 25 -19.93 -7.03 -25.38
CA ASP A 25 -19.08 -6.42 -26.41
C ASP A 25 -19.52 -5.00 -26.78
N ASN A 26 -20.83 -4.70 -26.70
CA ASN A 26 -21.34 -3.34 -26.93
C ASN A 26 -20.92 -2.33 -25.84
N PHE A 27 -20.41 -2.80 -24.69
CA PHE A 27 -19.85 -1.99 -23.61
C PHE A 27 -20.67 -0.74 -23.25
N ILE A 28 -21.83 -0.95 -22.64
CA ILE A 28 -22.71 0.14 -22.19
C ILE A 28 -22.10 0.81 -20.95
N VAL A 29 -21.65 2.06 -21.12
CA VAL A 29 -20.95 2.81 -20.06
C VAL A 29 -21.86 3.17 -18.90
N ASP A 30 -23.11 3.60 -19.17
CA ASP A 30 -24.05 3.95 -18.11
C ASP A 30 -24.59 2.71 -17.40
N ARG A 31 -24.37 2.61 -16.08
CA ARG A 31 -24.84 1.48 -15.27
C ARG A 31 -26.35 1.31 -15.33
N GLY A 32 -27.12 2.40 -15.35
CA GLY A 32 -28.58 2.35 -15.40
C GLY A 32 -29.10 1.76 -16.72
N GLU A 33 -28.54 2.18 -17.84
CA GLU A 33 -28.82 1.60 -19.16
C GLU A 33 -28.40 0.15 -19.25
N ARG A 34 -27.22 -0.19 -18.70
CA ARG A 34 -26.72 -1.57 -18.68
C ARG A 34 -27.64 -2.50 -17.88
N VAL A 35 -28.07 -2.08 -16.68
CA VAL A 35 -29.06 -2.80 -15.87
C VAL A 35 -30.35 -3.05 -16.64
N ARG A 36 -30.88 -2.01 -17.32
CA ARG A 36 -32.11 -2.15 -18.12
C ARG A 36 -31.94 -3.12 -19.29
N ALA A 37 -30.80 -3.06 -19.99
CA ALA A 37 -30.53 -3.93 -21.13
C ALA A 37 -30.40 -5.41 -20.69
N VAL A 38 -29.69 -5.67 -19.60
CA VAL A 38 -29.53 -7.02 -19.03
C VAL A 38 -30.87 -7.56 -18.51
N ALA A 39 -31.64 -6.75 -17.79
CA ALA A 39 -32.96 -7.14 -17.31
C ALA A 39 -33.90 -7.48 -18.47
N ALA A 40 -33.96 -6.64 -19.50
CA ALA A 40 -34.78 -6.88 -20.69
C ALA A 40 -34.40 -8.18 -21.40
N LEU A 41 -33.10 -8.48 -21.52
CA LEU A 41 -32.61 -9.73 -22.12
C LEU A 41 -33.07 -10.97 -21.33
N ILE A 42 -32.94 -10.92 -19.99
CA ILE A 42 -33.35 -12.03 -19.12
C ILE A 42 -34.87 -12.22 -19.15
N ASP A 43 -35.62 -11.13 -19.01
CA ASP A 43 -37.09 -11.15 -19.00
C ASP A 43 -37.63 -11.69 -20.33
N GLU A 44 -37.05 -11.29 -21.45
CA GLU A 44 -37.42 -11.80 -22.77
C GLU A 44 -37.15 -13.31 -22.90
N TYR A 45 -35.97 -13.77 -22.49
CA TYR A 45 -35.65 -15.19 -22.50
C TYR A 45 -36.61 -16.01 -21.62
N VAL A 46 -36.90 -15.53 -20.41
CA VAL A 46 -37.81 -16.20 -19.48
C VAL A 46 -39.25 -16.18 -20.01
N ALA A 47 -39.70 -15.08 -20.62
CA ALA A 47 -41.04 -14.98 -21.19
C ALA A 47 -41.24 -15.92 -22.39
N GLU A 48 -40.20 -16.14 -23.21
CA GLU A 48 -40.32 -16.94 -24.44
C GLU A 48 -40.01 -18.43 -24.24
N VAL A 49 -39.05 -18.76 -23.37
CA VAL A 49 -38.63 -20.15 -23.10
C VAL A 49 -39.33 -20.73 -21.87
N GLY A 50 -39.74 -19.89 -20.92
CA GLY A 50 -40.38 -20.31 -19.67
C GLY A 50 -39.41 -20.92 -18.64
N VAL A 51 -38.10 -20.89 -18.91
CA VAL A 51 -37.06 -21.49 -18.05
C VAL A 51 -35.98 -20.45 -17.75
N ARG A 52 -35.35 -20.58 -16.59
CA ARG A 52 -34.23 -19.73 -16.19
C ARG A 52 -33.01 -19.96 -17.10
N PRO A 53 -32.28 -18.90 -17.51
CA PRO A 53 -31.01 -19.04 -18.22
C PRO A 53 -29.97 -19.84 -17.40
N LYS A 54 -28.97 -20.39 -18.10
CA LYS A 54 -27.88 -21.13 -17.44
C LYS A 54 -27.17 -20.23 -16.39
N PRO A 55 -26.84 -20.77 -15.20
CA PRO A 55 -26.17 -20.01 -14.13
C PRO A 55 -24.89 -19.31 -14.59
N GLN A 56 -24.06 -20.00 -15.39
CA GLN A 56 -22.80 -19.47 -15.94
C GLN A 56 -23.00 -18.18 -16.75
N GLN A 57 -24.12 -18.04 -17.46
CA GLN A 57 -24.40 -16.82 -18.23
C GLN A 57 -24.90 -15.69 -17.32
N LEU A 58 -25.61 -16.02 -16.25
CA LEU A 58 -26.00 -15.04 -15.24
C LEU A 58 -24.80 -14.51 -14.47
N GLU A 59 -23.79 -15.35 -14.20
CA GLU A 59 -22.51 -14.92 -13.62
C GLU A 59 -21.80 -13.92 -14.54
N ARG A 60 -21.66 -14.23 -15.84
CA ARG A 60 -21.08 -13.29 -16.83
C ARG A 60 -21.81 -11.95 -16.86
N LEU A 61 -23.15 -11.97 -16.83
CA LEU A 61 -23.95 -10.74 -16.79
C LEU A 61 -23.78 -9.98 -15.47
N THR A 62 -23.57 -10.69 -14.36
CA THR A 62 -23.31 -10.08 -13.04
C THR A 62 -21.97 -9.36 -13.04
N ASP A 63 -20.91 -10.01 -13.53
CA ASP A 63 -19.58 -9.39 -13.67
C ASP A 63 -19.66 -8.13 -14.55
N TYR A 64 -20.40 -8.19 -15.65
CA TYR A 64 -20.64 -7.04 -16.53
C TYR A 64 -21.41 -5.91 -15.84
N LEU A 65 -22.41 -6.23 -15.00
CA LEU A 65 -23.12 -5.22 -14.21
C LEU A 65 -22.22 -4.55 -13.17
N MET A 66 -21.27 -5.30 -12.62
CA MET A 66 -20.32 -4.87 -11.59
C MET A 66 -19.00 -4.34 -12.16
N TYR A 67 -18.94 -4.04 -13.45
CA TYR A 67 -17.71 -3.58 -14.12
C TYR A 67 -17.02 -2.42 -13.41
N GLU A 68 -17.76 -1.38 -12.99
CA GLU A 68 -17.19 -0.22 -12.31
C GLU A 68 -16.60 -0.58 -10.94
N ASP A 69 -17.21 -1.55 -10.27
CA ASP A 69 -16.83 -2.02 -8.93
C ASP A 69 -15.58 -2.94 -9.01
N LEU A 70 -15.49 -3.75 -10.06
CA LEU A 70 -14.44 -4.78 -10.25
C LEU A 70 -13.21 -4.27 -11.00
N GLU A 71 -13.37 -3.67 -12.18
CA GLU A 71 -12.25 -3.28 -13.06
C GLU A 71 -11.80 -1.83 -12.88
N GLY A 72 -12.51 -1.07 -12.04
CA GLY A 72 -12.06 0.21 -11.55
C GLY A 72 -12.36 1.33 -12.54
N ASP A 73 -13.61 1.80 -12.51
CA ASP A 73 -13.81 3.20 -12.83
C ASP A 73 -13.06 4.03 -11.76
N ARG A 74 -12.03 4.76 -12.19
CA ARG A 74 -11.31 5.73 -11.34
C ARG A 74 -12.24 6.84 -10.83
N ARG A 75 -13.48 6.94 -11.33
CA ARG A 75 -14.47 7.95 -10.95
C ARG A 75 -15.20 7.64 -9.66
N THR A 76 -15.35 6.37 -9.26
CA THR A 76 -16.00 6.07 -7.97
C THR A 76 -15.01 6.42 -6.88
N ASN A 77 -15.14 7.63 -6.34
CA ASN A 77 -14.36 8.09 -5.22
C ASN A 77 -14.76 7.22 -4.02
N LYS A 78 -14.05 6.10 -3.81
CA LYS A 78 -14.29 5.13 -2.73
C LYS A 78 -14.15 5.75 -1.33
N THR A 79 -13.77 7.02 -1.27
CA THR A 79 -13.69 7.87 -0.08
C THR A 79 -15.00 8.59 0.24
N THR A 80 -15.87 8.80 -0.75
CA THR A 80 -17.12 9.57 -0.63
C THR A 80 -18.34 8.67 -0.48
N ASP A 81 -18.28 7.46 -1.02
CA ASP A 81 -19.37 6.49 -0.92
C ASP A 81 -19.49 5.93 0.51
N GLU A 82 -20.72 5.73 0.99
CA GLU A 82 -20.99 5.23 2.34
C GLU A 82 -20.59 3.75 2.47
N TYR A 83 -20.83 2.96 1.42
CA TYR A 83 -20.54 1.52 1.38
C TYR A 83 -19.70 1.13 0.15
N PRO A 84 -18.43 1.56 0.06
CA PRO A 84 -17.59 1.31 -1.11
C PRO A 84 -17.17 -0.16 -1.21
N VAL A 85 -17.17 -0.70 -2.43
CA VAL A 85 -16.54 -2.01 -2.71
C VAL A 85 -15.01 -1.84 -2.66
N LEU A 86 -14.38 -2.42 -1.64
CA LEU A 86 -12.94 -2.35 -1.43
C LEU A 86 -12.27 -3.66 -1.86
N SER A 87 -11.16 -3.55 -2.59
CA SER A 87 -10.24 -4.69 -2.73
C SER A 87 -9.60 -5.03 -1.38
N GLU A 88 -9.12 -6.26 -1.21
CA GLU A 88 -8.46 -6.71 0.04
C GLU A 88 -7.34 -5.75 0.49
N ARG A 89 -6.51 -5.29 -0.45
CA ARG A 89 -5.44 -4.33 -0.16
C ARG A 89 -5.97 -2.96 0.27
N GLN A 90 -7.12 -2.52 -0.24
CA GLN A 90 -7.75 -1.27 0.18
C GLN A 90 -8.37 -1.41 1.57
N LEU A 91 -9.01 -2.54 1.85
CA LEU A 91 -9.57 -2.87 3.15
C LEU A 91 -8.47 -2.94 4.22
N ALA A 92 -7.38 -3.67 3.95
CA ALA A 92 -6.24 -3.77 4.86
C ALA A 92 -5.66 -2.39 5.20
N ARG A 93 -5.46 -1.52 4.18
CA ARG A 93 -5.01 -0.15 4.46
C ARG A 93 -6.01 0.65 5.29
N ARG A 94 -7.32 0.49 5.05
CA ARG A 94 -8.35 1.18 5.84
C ARG A 94 -8.23 0.77 7.31
N GLN A 95 -8.14 -0.53 7.56
CA GLN A 95 -7.94 -1.09 8.90
C GLN A 95 -6.64 -0.61 9.55
N ASP A 96 -5.54 -0.50 8.79
CA ASP A 96 -4.27 0.05 9.29
C ASP A 96 -4.39 1.53 9.74
N TYR A 97 -5.34 2.29 9.19
CA TYR A 97 -5.61 3.69 9.54
C TYR A 97 -6.78 3.85 10.52
N GLU A 98 -7.50 2.78 10.86
CA GLU A 98 -8.55 2.82 11.87
C GLU A 98 -7.91 2.96 13.26
N TYR A 99 -8.40 3.92 14.04
CA TYR A 99 -7.96 4.08 15.42
C TYR A 99 -8.65 3.03 16.29
N SER A 100 -7.93 2.53 17.31
CA SER A 100 -8.53 1.64 18.29
C SER A 100 -9.67 2.35 19.01
N ILE A 101 -10.72 1.60 19.35
CA ILE A 101 -11.81 2.10 20.20
C ILE A 101 -11.26 2.58 21.55
N ASP A 102 -10.18 1.98 22.03
CA ASP A 102 -9.51 2.39 23.27
C ASP A 102 -9.02 3.84 23.24
N LEU A 103 -8.76 4.41 22.06
CA LEU A 103 -8.44 5.83 21.93
C LEU A 103 -9.56 6.71 22.50
N ALA A 104 -10.82 6.29 22.43
CA ALA A 104 -11.94 7.07 22.98
C ALA A 104 -11.90 7.16 24.51
N ASN A 105 -11.37 6.14 25.20
CA ASN A 105 -11.27 6.12 26.67
C ASN A 105 -10.28 7.18 27.20
N ASP A 106 -9.34 7.58 26.36
CA ASP A 106 -8.31 8.56 26.69
C ASP A 106 -8.79 10.01 26.56
N TYR A 107 -9.98 10.23 25.98
CA TYR A 107 -10.58 11.55 25.83
C TYR A 107 -11.58 11.83 26.95
N ASP A 108 -11.48 13.02 27.52
CA ASP A 108 -12.43 13.55 28.48
C ASP A 108 -13.76 13.95 27.80
N THR A 109 -14.81 14.17 28.59
CA THR A 109 -16.11 14.69 28.14
C THR A 109 -16.01 16.02 27.38
N ASP A 110 -14.98 16.82 27.68
CA ASP A 110 -14.64 18.07 26.96
C ASP A 110 -13.87 17.84 25.64
N GLY A 111 -13.67 16.58 25.21
CA GLY A 111 -12.91 16.22 24.01
C GLY A 111 -11.39 16.43 24.14
N ARG A 112 -10.87 16.52 25.37
CA ARG A 112 -9.43 16.68 25.62
C ARG A 112 -8.77 15.33 25.87
N ASN A 113 -7.72 15.04 25.12
CA ASN A 113 -6.87 13.87 25.34
C ASN A 113 -6.11 14.02 26.67
N ARG A 114 -6.30 13.07 27.60
CA ARG A 114 -5.66 13.01 28.92
C ARG A 114 -4.49 12.03 28.99
N THR A 115 -4.13 11.38 27.90
CA THR A 115 -2.99 10.45 27.83
C THR A 115 -1.69 11.19 28.11
N LYS A 116 -0.74 10.49 28.75
CA LYS A 116 0.63 10.99 28.91
C LYS A 116 1.21 11.28 27.51
N PRO A 117 1.87 12.42 27.29
CA PRO A 117 2.43 12.75 25.99
C PRO A 117 3.54 11.74 25.63
N ALA A 118 3.19 10.81 24.76
CA ALA A 118 4.11 9.85 24.17
C ALA A 118 4.44 10.27 22.74
N ARG A 119 5.66 9.98 22.29
CA ARG A 119 6.00 10.16 20.88
C ARG A 119 5.15 9.20 20.05
N ARG A 120 4.47 9.72 19.02
CA ARG A 120 3.71 8.90 18.07
C ARG A 120 4.62 7.84 17.46
N HIS A 121 4.10 6.62 17.30
CA HIS A 121 4.77 5.62 16.48
C HIS A 121 4.88 6.16 15.05
N ARG A 122 6.06 5.99 14.45
CA ARG A 122 6.27 6.41 13.06
C ARG A 122 5.56 5.42 12.15
N ILE A 123 4.97 5.92 11.07
CA ILE A 123 4.38 5.04 10.04
C ILE A 123 5.54 4.40 9.27
N ALA A 124 5.37 3.19 8.72
CA ALA A 124 6.41 2.46 7.99
C ALA A 124 7.15 3.30 6.93
N ARG A 125 6.45 4.22 6.24
CA ARG A 125 7.08 5.16 5.28
C ARG A 125 8.04 6.13 5.97
N GLU A 126 7.66 6.67 7.12
CA GLU A 126 8.47 7.60 7.91
C GLU A 126 9.70 6.89 8.50
N GLU A 127 9.55 5.65 8.97
CA GLU A 127 10.67 4.84 9.44
C GLU A 127 11.70 4.61 8.34
N ARG A 128 11.26 4.19 7.14
CA ARG A 128 12.15 4.01 5.98
C ARG A 128 12.89 5.29 5.62
N PHE A 129 12.21 6.43 5.70
CA PHE A 129 12.84 7.73 5.44
C PHE A 129 13.92 8.07 6.46
N VAL A 130 13.62 7.88 7.75
CA VAL A 130 14.59 8.13 8.84
C VAL A 130 15.76 7.16 8.75
N ASP A 131 15.52 5.88 8.46
CA ASP A 131 16.57 4.87 8.30
C ASP A 131 17.47 5.17 7.10
N LYS A 132 16.90 5.64 5.98
CA LYS A 132 17.70 6.10 4.84
C LYS A 132 18.64 7.26 5.21
N LEU A 133 18.14 8.25 5.94
CA LEU A 133 18.93 9.38 6.42
C LEU A 133 19.99 8.94 7.45
N SER A 134 19.66 8.02 8.35
CA SER A 134 20.60 7.52 9.36
C SER A 134 21.75 6.76 8.71
N ARG A 135 21.47 5.88 7.74
CA ARG A 135 22.47 5.14 6.97
C ARG A 135 23.41 6.07 6.21
N GLN A 136 22.89 7.13 5.59
CA GLN A 136 23.70 8.12 4.89
C GLN A 136 24.69 8.82 5.84
N LYS A 137 24.23 9.27 7.01
CA LYS A 137 25.08 9.91 8.02
C LYS A 137 26.07 8.92 8.66
N ASN A 138 25.65 7.67 8.86
CA ASN A 138 26.49 6.63 9.42
C ASN A 138 27.61 6.24 8.47
N ARG A 139 27.39 6.28 7.15
CA ARG A 139 28.43 6.01 6.15
C ARG A 139 29.62 6.96 6.30
N ALA A 140 29.38 8.27 6.30
CA ALA A 140 30.43 9.27 6.46
C ALA A 140 31.17 9.12 7.81
N ARG A 141 30.42 8.88 8.90
CA ARG A 141 31.00 8.63 10.23
C ARG A 141 31.86 7.37 10.26
N ASN A 142 31.42 6.31 9.58
CA ASN A 142 32.14 5.04 9.54
C ASN A 142 33.42 5.16 8.69
N GLU A 143 33.40 5.91 7.59
CA GLU A 143 34.60 6.21 6.79
C GLU A 143 35.65 6.95 7.62
N GLN A 144 35.23 7.97 8.39
CA GLN A 144 36.11 8.67 9.33
C GLN A 144 36.64 7.75 10.43
N TYR A 145 35.77 7.02 11.12
CA TYR A 145 36.16 6.10 12.19
C TYR A 145 37.17 5.05 11.69
N ARG A 146 36.95 4.51 10.49
CA ARG A 146 37.90 3.59 9.85
C ARG A 146 39.24 4.26 9.59
N ARG A 147 39.28 5.49 9.09
CA ARG A 147 40.53 6.23 8.89
C ARG A 147 41.28 6.42 10.21
N ASP A 148 40.57 6.87 11.25
CA ASP A 148 41.17 7.25 12.53
C ASP A 148 41.61 6.04 13.36
N THR A 149 40.93 4.90 13.20
CA THR A 149 41.22 3.64 13.91
C THR A 149 42.05 2.67 13.05
N SER A 150 42.40 3.02 11.81
CA SER A 150 43.25 2.16 10.98
C SER A 150 44.63 2.11 11.61
N PRO A 151 45.19 0.90 11.84
CA PRO A 151 46.54 0.78 12.34
C PRO A 151 47.51 1.43 11.36
N GLY A 152 48.47 2.18 11.88
CA GLY A 152 49.55 2.76 11.07
C GLY A 152 50.42 1.67 10.44
N PRO A 153 51.25 2.03 9.43
CA PRO A 153 52.19 1.09 8.85
C PRO A 153 53.16 0.58 9.92
N VAL A 154 53.30 -0.74 10.03
CA VAL A 154 54.27 -1.36 10.94
C VAL A 154 55.65 -1.19 10.34
N THR A 155 56.46 -0.28 10.89
CA THR A 155 57.84 -0.09 10.47
C THR A 155 58.77 -1.00 11.28
N PRO A 156 59.77 -1.65 10.64
CA PRO A 156 60.72 -2.52 11.34
C PRO A 156 61.72 -1.72 12.21
N TYR A 157 61.75 -0.40 12.07
CA TYR A 157 62.59 0.51 12.84
C TYR A 157 61.72 1.56 13.53
N ALA A 158 62.15 2.00 14.71
CA ALA A 158 61.53 3.12 15.41
C ALA A 158 61.69 4.39 14.57
N THR A 159 60.60 5.12 14.35
CA THR A 159 60.63 6.38 13.61
C THR A 159 61.24 7.50 14.46
N GLU A 160 61.92 8.47 13.83
CA GLU A 160 62.54 9.62 14.53
C GLU A 160 61.64 10.30 15.57
N PRO A 161 60.33 10.55 15.32
CA PRO A 161 59.44 11.13 16.31
C PRO A 161 59.24 10.25 17.56
N PHE A 162 59.27 8.92 17.40
CA PHE A 162 59.16 7.98 18.52
C PHE A 162 60.45 7.94 19.35
N VAL A 163 61.62 8.01 18.70
CA VAL A 163 62.92 8.10 19.37
C VAL A 163 63.08 9.44 20.11
N GLN A 164 62.60 10.54 19.53
CA GLN A 164 62.57 11.86 20.18
C GLN A 164 61.61 11.92 21.38
N ALA A 165 60.58 11.06 21.42
CA ALA A 165 59.70 10.94 22.58
C ALA A 165 60.39 10.32 23.81
N GLY A 166 61.52 9.61 23.62
CA GLY A 166 62.32 9.06 24.72
C GLY A 166 62.83 10.10 25.71
N GLY A 167 63.08 11.33 25.25
CA GLY A 167 63.48 12.45 26.11
C GLY A 167 62.32 13.25 26.73
N GLN A 168 61.07 12.94 26.40
CA GLN A 168 59.92 13.65 26.98
C GLN A 168 59.76 13.34 28.47
N ALA A 169 60.04 12.10 28.88
CA ALA A 169 59.99 11.73 30.29
C ALA A 169 61.04 12.52 31.11
N ASP A 170 62.24 12.72 30.57
CA ASP A 170 63.29 13.50 31.23
C ASP A 170 62.96 14.99 31.24
N ARG A 171 62.42 15.55 30.14
CA ARG A 171 61.90 16.92 30.10
C ARG A 171 60.78 17.17 31.11
N TRP A 172 59.85 16.22 31.24
CA TRP A 172 58.78 16.31 32.23
C TRP A 172 59.36 16.27 33.64
N ARG A 173 60.33 15.39 33.88
CA ARG A 173 61.04 15.29 35.16
C ARG A 173 61.76 16.58 35.53
N GLU A 174 62.48 17.20 34.58
CA GLU A 174 63.10 18.52 34.76
C GLU A 174 62.05 19.60 35.04
N SER A 175 61.01 19.70 34.21
CA SER A 175 59.97 20.74 34.35
C SER A 175 59.21 20.65 35.68
N LEU A 176 58.99 19.43 36.19
CA LEU A 176 58.31 19.19 37.46
C LEU A 176 59.26 19.34 38.66
N SER A 177 60.57 19.17 38.47
CA SER A 177 61.57 19.41 39.51
C SER A 177 61.88 20.89 39.77
N VAL A 178 61.56 21.78 38.83
CA VAL A 178 61.74 23.24 38.97
C VAL A 178 60.63 23.90 39.82
N ILE A 179 59.61 23.14 40.24
CA ILE A 179 58.46 23.64 41.02
C ILE A 179 58.71 23.57 42.56
N HIS A 180 59.94 23.30 43.03
CA HIS A 180 60.28 23.36 44.46
C HIS A 180 61.44 24.30 44.78
#